data_AF-A0A176VYS1-F1
#
_entry.id   AF-A0A176VYS1-F1
#
_cell.length_a   1.000
_cell.length_b   1.000
_cell.length_c   1.000
_cell.angle_alpha   90.00
_cell.angle_beta   90.00
_cell.angle_gamma   90.00
#
_symmetry.space_group_name_H-M   'P 1'
#
loop_
_entity.id
_entity.type
_entity.pdbx_description
1 polymer ?
#
loop_
_entity_poly.entity_id
_entity_poly.type
_entity_poly.pdbx_seq_one_letter_code
_entity_poly.pdbx_strand_id
1 'polypeptide(L)'
;MFSSTGEVFLEREFDIKNQRSFLRRVAYTDISLDHLFVGSVVNVFTRQLLIEDYGDEFTRRNLQQLQERTLALIKPDGIPYMGKIIEAICCSGLIIKQLRMCKLSRGQAKDFYKAHMDKPFFEELANHMSSGPCVAMELVAEDAIAKWRLLLGPTSTEVARMKAPSSIRANFGTDSTRNAVHGADSYDSARRVVTYFIFI
;
A
#
# COMPACT_ATOMS: atom_id res chain seq x y z
N MET A 1 16.87 -5.02 20.32
CA MET A 1 17.95 -4.30 19.62
C MET A 1 18.68 -5.23 18.65
N PHE A 2 18.98 -4.75 17.44
CA PHE A 2 19.47 -5.52 16.29
C PHE A 2 20.99 -5.76 16.31
N SER A 3 21.46 -6.80 15.59
CA SER A 3 22.86 -6.99 15.23
C SER A 3 23.17 -6.31 13.88
N SER A 4 24.45 -6.16 13.56
CA SER A 4 24.94 -5.67 12.26
C SER A 4 24.59 -6.56 11.06
N THR A 5 23.92 -7.71 11.27
CA THR A 5 23.60 -8.72 10.25
C THR A 5 22.15 -8.69 9.76
N GLY A 6 21.31 -7.78 10.27
CA GLY A 6 19.90 -7.67 9.86
C GLY A 6 18.95 -8.66 10.55
N GLU A 7 19.44 -9.44 11.50
CA GLU A 7 18.62 -10.37 12.29
C GLU A 7 17.80 -9.63 13.36
N VAL A 8 16.51 -9.93 13.41
CA VAL A 8 15.62 -9.42 14.44
C VAL A 8 15.77 -10.26 15.70
N PHE A 9 16.33 -9.65 16.74
CA PHE A 9 16.33 -10.22 18.07
C PHE A 9 15.14 -9.68 18.84
N LEU A 10 14.19 -10.56 19.15
CA LEU A 10 13.19 -10.27 20.17
C LEU A 10 13.94 -10.19 21.50
N GLU A 11 13.88 -9.03 22.15
CA GLU A 11 14.40 -8.91 23.52
C GLU A 11 13.48 -9.61 24.51
N ARG A 12 13.78 -9.51 25.82
CA ARG A 12 12.85 -10.05 26.82
C ARG A 12 11.51 -9.35 26.67
N GLU A 13 10.54 -10.05 26.09
CA GLU A 13 9.18 -9.54 26.04
C GLU A 13 8.58 -9.65 27.44
N PHE A 14 8.14 -8.52 27.95
CA PHE A 14 7.66 -8.36 29.30
C PHE A 14 6.15 -8.16 29.26
N ASP A 15 5.43 -9.05 29.92
CA ASP A 15 4.00 -8.91 30.13
C ASP A 15 3.80 -7.80 31.17
N ILE A 16 3.42 -6.61 30.70
CA ILE A 16 3.22 -5.42 31.56
C ILE A 16 2.14 -5.69 32.61
N LYS A 17 1.09 -6.44 32.24
CA LYS A 17 -0.05 -6.72 33.12
C LYS A 17 0.32 -7.66 34.25
N ASN A 18 1.10 -8.69 33.96
CA ASN A 18 1.47 -9.72 34.94
C ASN A 18 2.89 -9.58 35.50
N GLN A 19 3.59 -8.49 35.14
CA GLN A 19 4.98 -8.18 35.50
C GLN A 19 5.96 -9.36 35.40
N ARG A 20 5.88 -10.12 34.30
CA ARG A 20 6.74 -11.28 34.07
C ARG A 20 7.30 -11.30 32.66
N SER A 21 8.52 -11.77 32.50
CA SER A 21 9.05 -12.10 31.18
C SER A 21 8.33 -13.31 30.62
N PHE A 22 7.80 -13.21 29.41
CA PHE A 22 7.16 -14.34 28.72
C PHE A 22 7.99 -14.88 27.55
N LEU A 23 8.96 -14.11 27.07
CA LEU A 23 9.94 -14.56 26.09
C LEU A 23 11.37 -14.29 26.59
N ARG A 24 12.28 -15.25 26.38
CA ARG A 24 13.72 -15.01 26.51
C ARG A 24 14.25 -14.52 25.16
N ARG A 25 15.38 -13.80 25.19
CA ARG A 25 16.03 -13.31 23.97
C ARG A 25 16.36 -14.48 23.05
N VAL A 26 15.77 -14.47 21.86
CA VAL A 26 15.93 -15.51 20.83
C VAL A 26 15.97 -14.82 19.47
N ALA A 27 16.83 -15.32 18.58
CA ALA A 27 16.84 -14.87 17.18
C ALA A 27 15.56 -15.35 16.50
N TYR A 28 14.87 -14.44 15.81
CA TYR A 28 13.66 -14.78 15.07
C TYR A 28 13.83 -14.34 13.63
N THR A 29 13.98 -15.32 12.73
CA THR A 29 14.31 -15.09 11.32
C THR A 29 13.09 -14.77 10.46
N ASP A 30 11.89 -15.11 10.94
CA ASP A 30 10.66 -15.01 10.15
C ASP A 30 10.01 -13.62 10.22
N ILE A 31 10.61 -12.69 10.98
CA ILE A 31 10.18 -11.29 11.05
C ILE A 31 11.33 -10.42 10.60
N SER A 32 11.04 -9.52 9.67
CA SER A 32 11.94 -8.47 9.19
C SER A 32 11.48 -7.10 9.71
N LEU A 33 12.37 -6.11 9.62
CA LEU A 33 12.14 -4.75 10.14
C LEU A 33 10.92 -4.05 9.52
N ASP A 34 10.66 -4.32 8.25
CA ASP A 34 9.54 -3.79 7.48
C ASP A 34 8.19 -4.34 7.95
N HIS A 35 8.16 -5.42 8.72
CA HIS A 35 6.96 -5.94 9.38
C HIS A 35 6.68 -5.27 10.73
N LEU A 36 7.62 -4.51 11.31
CA LEU A 36 7.51 -3.96 12.66
C LEU A 36 6.92 -2.54 12.65
N PHE A 37 5.62 -2.43 12.36
CA PHE A 37 4.94 -1.14 12.26
C PHE A 37 3.70 -1.01 13.12
N VAL A 38 3.36 0.22 13.53
CA VAL A 38 2.13 0.45 14.29
C VAL A 38 0.90 0.01 13.49
N GLY A 39 0.14 -0.92 14.08
CA GLY A 39 -1.01 -1.59 13.50
C GLY A 39 -0.69 -2.84 12.67
N SER A 40 0.56 -3.28 12.56
CA SER A 40 0.88 -4.61 12.01
C SER A 40 0.59 -5.70 13.02
N VAL A 41 0.19 -6.87 12.53
CA VAL A 41 0.13 -8.10 13.32
C VAL A 41 1.30 -8.97 12.93
N VAL A 42 2.19 -9.26 13.88
CA VAL A 42 3.34 -10.14 13.67
C VAL A 42 3.12 -11.47 14.39
N ASN A 43 3.54 -12.55 13.76
CA ASN A 43 3.48 -13.88 14.35
C ASN A 43 4.81 -14.20 15.03
N VAL A 44 4.80 -14.21 16.36
CA VAL A 44 5.93 -14.63 17.18
C VAL A 44 5.60 -16.02 17.73
N PHE A 45 6.26 -17.04 17.19
CA PHE A 45 5.92 -18.45 17.40
C PHE A 45 4.44 -18.72 17.09
N THR A 46 3.64 -19.15 18.08
CA THR A 46 2.21 -19.46 17.91
C THR A 46 1.30 -18.30 18.31
N ARG A 47 1.85 -17.10 18.56
CA ARG A 47 1.09 -15.95 19.04
C ARG A 47 1.09 -14.83 18.00
N GLN A 48 -0.09 -14.28 17.77
CA GLN A 48 -0.26 -13.07 16.98
C GLN A 48 -0.14 -11.87 17.92
N LEU A 49 0.80 -10.98 17.65
CA LEU A 49 1.02 -9.77 18.43
C LEU A 49 0.72 -8.55 17.56
N LEU A 50 -0.24 -7.74 18.00
CA LEU A 50 -0.52 -6.44 17.41
C LEU A 50 0.50 -5.43 17.95
N ILE A 51 1.19 -4.73 17.06
CA ILE A 51 2.07 -3.63 17.44
C ILE A 51 1.21 -2.39 17.65
N GLU A 52 0.88 -2.08 18.90
CA GLU A 52 0.02 -0.94 19.25
C GLU A 52 0.78 0.40 19.20
N ASP A 53 2.01 0.43 19.72
CA ASP A 53 2.88 1.60 19.71
C ASP A 53 4.35 1.18 19.92
N TYR A 54 5.28 2.11 19.75
CA TYR A 54 6.69 1.92 20.06
C TYR A 54 6.98 2.27 21.52
N GLY A 55 7.85 1.50 22.17
CA GLY A 55 8.19 1.69 23.59
C GLY A 55 9.02 2.94 23.89
N ASP A 56 9.64 3.55 22.88
CA ASP A 56 10.50 4.72 23.04
C ASP A 56 10.55 5.59 21.76
N GLU A 57 10.93 6.86 21.93
CA GLU A 57 11.01 7.86 20.86
C GLU A 57 12.09 7.56 19.81
N PHE A 58 13.18 6.89 20.18
CA PHE A 58 14.24 6.55 19.23
C PHE A 58 13.75 5.48 18.26
N THR A 59 13.13 4.41 18.76
CA THR A 59 12.49 3.37 17.96
C THR A 59 11.38 3.96 17.10
N ARG A 60 10.55 4.84 17.67
CA ARG A 60 9.50 5.54 16.92
C ARG A 60 10.05 6.29 15.71
N ARG A 61 11.04 7.16 15.91
CA ARG A 61 11.60 7.96 14.80
C ARG A 61 12.18 7.09 13.68
N ASN A 62 12.92 6.05 14.04
CA ASN A 62 13.56 5.17 13.07
C ASN A 62 12.52 4.32 12.30
N LEU A 63 11.58 3.68 12.99
CA LEU A 63 10.60 2.79 12.33
C LEU A 63 9.48 3.56 11.63
N GLN A 64 9.07 4.72 12.15
CA GLN A 64 8.03 5.55 11.55
C GLN A 64 8.49 6.21 10.24
N GLN A 65 9.76 6.60 10.13
CA GLN A 65 10.33 7.10 8.86
C GLN A 65 10.37 6.02 7.77
N LEU A 66 10.51 4.75 8.15
CA LEU A 66 10.53 3.61 7.22
C LEU A 66 9.14 3.22 6.68
N GLN A 67 8.06 3.93 7.05
CA GLN A 67 6.68 3.54 6.77
C GLN A 67 5.89 4.63 6.04
N GLU A 68 6.36 5.00 4.85
CA GLU A 68 5.50 5.75 3.95
C GLU A 68 4.33 4.86 3.51
N ARG A 69 3.14 5.46 3.44
CA ARG A 69 1.93 4.78 3.01
C ARG A 69 1.39 5.42 1.75
N THR A 70 0.91 4.60 0.84
CA THR A 70 0.26 5.08 -0.37
C THR A 70 -0.99 4.27 -0.69
N LEU A 71 -1.89 4.88 -1.45
CA LEU A 71 -3.04 4.21 -2.02
C LEU A 71 -2.67 3.67 -3.39
N ALA A 72 -2.92 2.39 -3.60
CA ALA A 72 -3.00 1.78 -4.93
C ALA A 72 -4.45 1.42 -5.26
N LEU A 73 -4.87 1.71 -6.49
CA LEU A 73 -6.19 1.37 -6.98
C LEU A 73 -6.06 0.69 -8.34
N ILE A 74 -6.56 -0.53 -8.46
CA ILE A 74 -6.76 -1.21 -9.74
C ILE A 74 -8.13 -0.80 -10.26
N LYS A 75 -8.15 -0.15 -11.43
CA LYS A 75 -9.34 0.32 -12.13
C LYS A 75 -10.09 -0.86 -12.79
N PRO A 76 -11.36 -0.67 -13.21
CA PRO A 76 -12.13 -1.74 -13.85
C PRO A 76 -11.45 -2.42 -15.05
N ASP A 77 -10.72 -1.67 -15.87
CA ASP A 77 -9.93 -2.19 -17.00
C ASP A 77 -8.70 -3.01 -16.58
N GLY A 78 -8.18 -2.78 -15.36
CA GLY A 78 -7.07 -3.55 -14.80
C GLY A 78 -7.49 -4.86 -14.11
N ILE A 79 -8.79 -5.04 -13.81
CA ILE A 79 -9.30 -6.22 -13.09
C ILE A 79 -8.95 -7.55 -13.75
N PRO A 80 -9.07 -7.73 -15.09
CA PRO A 80 -8.66 -8.97 -15.74
C PRO A 80 -7.20 -9.37 -15.50
N TYR A 81 -6.35 -8.41 -15.13
CA TYR A 81 -4.92 -8.59 -14.88
C TYR A 81 -4.55 -8.45 -13.40
N MET A 82 -5.52 -8.41 -12.48
CA MET A 82 -5.28 -8.09 -11.06
C MET A 82 -4.21 -8.97 -10.42
N GLY A 83 -4.16 -10.27 -10.74
CA GLY A 83 -3.19 -11.20 -10.18
C GLY A 83 -1.75 -10.80 -10.53
N LYS A 84 -1.51 -10.44 -11.80
CA LYS A 84 -0.19 -9.97 -12.28
C LYS A 84 0.19 -8.62 -11.67
N ILE A 85 -0.79 -7.75 -11.47
CA ILE A 85 -0.56 -6.43 -10.86
C ILE A 85 -0.19 -6.59 -9.38
N ILE A 86 -0.90 -7.44 -8.64
CA ILE A 86 -0.61 -7.74 -7.23
C ILE A 86 0.76 -8.40 -7.10
N GLU A 87 1.07 -9.36 -7.97
CA GLU A 87 2.40 -9.98 -8.03
C GLU A 87 3.50 -8.94 -8.25
N ALA A 88 3.33 -8.03 -9.21
CA ALA A 88 4.29 -6.94 -9.45
C ALA A 88 4.45 -6.01 -8.23
N ILE A 89 3.36 -5.71 -7.50
CA ILE A 89 3.42 -4.94 -6.26
C ILE A 89 4.28 -5.68 -5.21
N CYS A 90 3.98 -6.96 -4.94
CA CYS A 90 4.72 -7.75 -3.96
C CYS A 90 6.21 -7.88 -4.32
N CYS A 91 6.52 -8.14 -5.60
CA CYS A 91 7.91 -8.25 -6.08
C CYS A 91 8.68 -6.92 -6.03
N SER A 92 8.00 -5.78 -5.96
CA SER A 92 8.64 -4.46 -5.84
C SER A 92 9.05 -4.07 -4.42
N GLY A 93 8.81 -4.94 -3.43
CA GLY A 93 9.05 -4.65 -2.01
C GLY A 93 8.01 -3.70 -1.40
N LEU A 94 6.84 -3.58 -2.02
CA LEU A 94 5.67 -2.92 -1.44
C LEU A 94 4.85 -3.96 -0.67
N ILE A 95 4.51 -3.64 0.58
CA ILE A 95 3.69 -4.50 1.43
C ILE A 95 2.23 -4.07 1.30
N ILE A 96 1.34 -5.03 1.00
CA ILE A 96 -0.10 -4.79 0.99
C ILE A 96 -0.62 -4.93 2.42
N LYS A 97 -0.87 -3.79 3.08
CA LYS A 97 -1.39 -3.78 4.45
C LYS A 97 -2.88 -4.10 4.50
N GLN A 98 -3.64 -3.55 3.56
CA GLN A 98 -5.09 -3.77 3.42
C GLN A 98 -5.45 -3.84 1.94
N LEU A 99 -6.42 -4.69 1.61
CA LEU A 99 -6.94 -4.85 0.25
C LEU A 99 -8.47 -5.02 0.32
N ARG A 100 -9.18 -4.29 -0.54
CA ARG A 100 -10.63 -4.44 -0.68
C ARG A 100 -11.07 -4.32 -2.13
N MET A 101 -11.88 -5.26 -2.60
CA MET A 101 -12.61 -5.14 -3.85
C MET A 101 -13.95 -4.45 -3.59
N CYS A 102 -14.28 -3.45 -4.40
CA CYS A 102 -15.53 -2.71 -4.28
C CYS A 102 -16.02 -2.24 -5.66
N LYS A 103 -17.27 -1.78 -5.74
CA LYS A 103 -17.84 -1.16 -6.93
C LYS A 103 -18.32 0.24 -6.58
N LEU A 104 -17.74 1.25 -7.21
CA LEU A 104 -18.10 2.65 -6.97
C LEU A 104 -19.39 2.99 -7.72
N SER A 105 -20.30 3.69 -7.05
CA SER A 105 -21.33 4.44 -7.76
C SER A 105 -20.70 5.60 -8.54
N ARG A 106 -21.41 6.12 -9.54
CA ARG A 106 -20.93 7.29 -10.30
C ARG A 106 -20.71 8.52 -9.40
N GLY A 107 -21.56 8.72 -8.39
CA GLY A 107 -21.38 9.80 -7.40
C GLY A 107 -20.09 9.63 -6.60
N GLN A 108 -19.85 8.41 -6.09
CA GLN A 108 -18.62 8.10 -5.36
C GLN A 108 -17.36 8.28 -6.23
N ALA A 109 -17.42 7.89 -7.51
CA ALA A 109 -16.32 8.10 -8.45
C ALA A 109 -16.05 9.60 -8.70
N LYS A 110 -17.09 10.43 -8.84
CA LYS A 110 -16.94 11.88 -8.99
C LYS A 110 -16.34 12.52 -7.74
N ASP A 111 -16.81 12.14 -6.56
CA ASP A 111 -16.28 12.64 -5.30
C ASP A 111 -14.80 12.27 -5.14
N PHE A 112 -14.45 11.03 -5.50
CA PHE A 112 -13.07 10.55 -5.44
C PHE A 112 -12.13 11.36 -6.36
N TYR A 113 -12.57 11.71 -7.57
CA TYR A 113 -11.79 12.50 -8.53
C TYR A 113 -12.12 14.00 -8.53
N LYS A 114 -12.73 14.54 -7.47
CA LYS A 114 -13.23 15.92 -7.41
C LYS A 114 -12.17 16.98 -7.77
N ALA A 115 -10.90 16.72 -7.46
CA ALA A 115 -9.77 17.58 -7.84
C ALA A 115 -9.59 17.75 -9.36
N HIS A 116 -10.27 16.93 -10.17
CA HIS A 116 -10.25 16.98 -11.62
C HIS A 116 -11.59 17.44 -12.22
N MET A 117 -12.53 17.97 -11.43
CA MET A 117 -13.88 18.30 -11.92
C MET A 117 -13.92 19.26 -13.11
N ASP A 118 -12.94 20.16 -13.22
CA ASP A 118 -12.84 21.13 -14.32
C ASP A 118 -12.08 20.59 -15.54
N LYS A 119 -11.67 19.31 -15.52
CA LYS A 119 -10.92 18.70 -16.61
C LYS A 119 -11.88 18.05 -17.62
N PRO A 120 -11.59 18.12 -18.94
CA PRO A 120 -12.48 17.60 -19.98
C PRO A 120 -12.68 16.09 -19.90
N PHE A 121 -11.74 15.35 -19.30
CA PHE A 121 -11.82 13.90 -19.12
C PHE A 121 -12.58 13.45 -17.86
N PHE A 122 -13.06 14.38 -17.01
CA PHE A 122 -13.63 14.05 -15.70
C PHE A 122 -14.85 13.15 -15.78
N GLU A 123 -15.79 13.48 -16.67
CA GLU A 123 -17.02 12.68 -16.83
C GLU A 123 -16.73 11.28 -17.37
N GLU A 124 -15.80 11.16 -18.33
CA GLU A 124 -15.38 9.85 -18.83
C GLU A 124 -14.69 9.04 -17.73
N LEU A 125 -13.82 9.66 -16.93
CA LEU A 125 -13.13 9.01 -15.82
C LEU A 125 -14.12 8.50 -14.76
N ALA A 126 -15.10 9.31 -14.38
CA ALA A 126 -16.14 8.91 -13.44
C ALA A 126 -17.00 7.77 -13.98
N ASN A 127 -17.41 7.83 -15.25
CA ASN A 127 -18.16 6.77 -15.91
C ASN A 127 -17.35 5.47 -15.95
N HIS A 128 -16.07 5.55 -16.35
CA HIS A 128 -15.16 4.41 -16.39
C HIS A 128 -15.04 3.74 -15.02
N MET A 129 -14.80 4.53 -13.98
CA MET A 129 -14.60 4.03 -12.61
C MET A 129 -15.85 3.42 -11.98
N SER A 130 -17.04 3.81 -12.45
CA SER A 130 -18.32 3.24 -12.00
C SER A 130 -18.82 2.08 -12.87
N SER A 131 -18.11 1.74 -13.96
CA SER A 131 -18.53 0.73 -14.94
C SER A 131 -18.42 -0.71 -14.40
N GLY A 132 -17.53 -0.95 -13.42
CA GLY A 132 -17.24 -2.29 -12.92
C GLY A 132 -16.57 -2.27 -11.54
N PRO A 133 -16.15 -3.46 -11.04
CA PRO A 133 -15.41 -3.54 -9.79
C PRO A 133 -14.03 -2.89 -9.91
N CYS A 134 -13.50 -2.45 -8.78
CA CYS A 134 -12.14 -1.94 -8.61
C CYS A 134 -11.54 -2.55 -7.33
N VAL A 135 -10.21 -2.55 -7.23
CA VAL A 135 -9.50 -3.05 -6.04
C VAL A 135 -8.68 -1.93 -5.44
N ALA A 136 -9.00 -1.53 -4.21
CA ALA A 136 -8.26 -0.54 -3.45
C ALA A 136 -7.31 -1.24 -2.47
N MET A 137 -6.09 -0.72 -2.34
CA MET A 137 -5.04 -1.27 -1.49
C MET A 137 -4.32 -0.14 -0.74
N GLU A 138 -4.03 -0.39 0.54
CA GLU A 138 -3.06 0.40 1.32
C GLU A 138 -1.70 -0.29 1.18
N LEU A 139 -0.76 0.39 0.53
CA LEU A 139 0.61 -0.09 0.37
C LEU A 139 1.53 0.61 1.37
N VAL A 140 2.47 -0.14 1.95
CA VAL A 140 3.44 0.33 2.93
C VAL A 140 4.84 -0.11 2.51
N ALA A 141 5.79 0.83 2.56
CA ALA A 141 7.22 0.60 2.41
C ALA A 141 7.99 1.88 2.76
N GLU A 142 9.32 1.77 2.86
CA GLU A 142 10.19 2.93 2.68
C GLU A 142 10.01 3.47 1.26
N ASP A 143 9.76 4.78 1.12
CA ASP A 143 9.47 5.47 -0.15
C ASP A 143 8.31 4.85 -0.97
N ALA A 144 7.26 4.39 -0.29
CA ALA A 144 6.12 3.71 -0.91
C ALA A 144 5.48 4.49 -2.07
N ILE A 145 5.33 5.81 -1.96
CA ILE A 145 4.79 6.67 -3.02
C ILE A 145 5.71 6.63 -4.23
N ALA A 146 7.02 6.81 -4.02
CA ALA A 146 7.98 6.82 -5.13
C ALA A 146 8.06 5.45 -5.83
N LYS A 147 8.15 4.36 -5.05
CA LYS A 147 8.15 2.98 -5.57
C LYS A 147 6.88 2.68 -6.36
N TRP A 148 5.72 3.03 -5.81
CA TRP A 148 4.45 2.82 -6.51
C TRP A 148 4.38 3.63 -7.81
N ARG A 149 4.79 4.90 -7.80
CA ARG A 149 4.81 5.74 -9.01
C ARG A 149 5.76 5.22 -10.08
N LEU A 150 6.91 4.69 -9.67
CA LEU A 150 7.84 4.03 -10.58
C LEU A 150 7.20 2.82 -11.25
N LEU A 151 6.53 1.97 -10.46
CA LEU A 151 5.84 0.76 -10.95
C LEU A 151 4.66 1.08 -11.88
N LEU A 152 3.92 2.16 -11.60
CA LEU A 152 2.86 2.68 -12.47
C LEU A 152 3.41 3.08 -13.84
N GLY A 153 4.47 3.88 -13.86
CA GLY A 153 4.95 4.59 -15.04
C GLY A 153 4.08 5.79 -15.44
N PRO A 154 4.40 6.46 -16.57
CA PRO A 154 3.68 7.63 -17.07
C PRO A 154 2.16 7.43 -17.19
N THR A 155 1.37 8.48 -16.92
CA THR A 155 -0.10 8.41 -16.95
C THR A 155 -0.67 8.02 -18.32
N SER A 156 -0.07 8.54 -19.40
CA SER A 156 -0.39 8.10 -20.76
C SER A 156 0.24 6.73 -21.01
N THR A 157 -0.60 5.76 -21.31
CA THR A 157 -0.20 4.40 -21.71
C THR A 157 0.80 4.40 -22.85
N GLU A 158 0.61 5.26 -23.86
CA GLU A 158 1.52 5.36 -25.01
C GLU A 158 2.91 5.82 -24.57
N VAL A 159 2.97 6.87 -23.74
CA VAL A 159 4.24 7.37 -23.19
C VAL A 159 4.88 6.32 -22.27
N ALA A 160 4.08 5.58 -21.51
CA ALA A 160 4.57 4.50 -20.68
C ALA A 160 5.22 3.39 -21.52
N ARG A 161 4.59 2.95 -22.62
CA ARG A 161 5.16 1.96 -23.55
C ARG A 161 6.50 2.39 -24.13
N MET A 162 6.71 3.69 -24.35
CA MET A 162 7.98 4.21 -24.86
C MET A 162 9.05 4.37 -23.77
N LYS A 163 8.69 4.93 -22.61
CA LYS A 163 9.66 5.38 -21.59
C LYS A 163 9.86 4.40 -20.44
N ALA A 164 8.86 3.57 -20.15
CA ALA A 164 8.90 2.57 -19.09
C ALA A 164 8.14 1.30 -19.53
N PRO A 165 8.65 0.54 -20.51
CA PRO A 165 7.93 -0.60 -21.11
C PRO A 165 7.53 -1.69 -20.11
N SER A 166 8.26 -1.82 -19.00
CA SER A 166 7.97 -2.77 -17.93
C SER A 166 6.91 -2.27 -16.93
N SER A 167 6.43 -1.03 -17.04
CA SER A 167 5.47 -0.47 -16.09
C SER A 167 4.08 -1.09 -16.23
N ILE A 168 3.28 -1.00 -15.17
CA ILE A 168 1.90 -1.53 -15.17
C ILE A 168 1.07 -0.84 -16.26
N ARG A 169 1.19 0.49 -16.39
CA ARG A 169 0.45 1.25 -17.41
C ARG A 169 0.86 0.90 -18.83
N ALA A 170 2.14 0.59 -19.07
CA ALA A 170 2.61 0.14 -20.37
C ALA A 170 1.99 -1.22 -20.76
N ASN A 171 1.96 -2.15 -19.82
CA ASN A 171 1.54 -3.54 -20.05
C ASN A 171 0.01 -3.74 -20.09
N PHE A 172 -0.73 -3.01 -19.26
CA PHE A 172 -2.17 -3.25 -19.06
C PHE A 172 -3.06 -2.04 -19.38
N GLY A 173 -2.46 -0.87 -19.62
CA GLY A 173 -3.21 0.31 -20.03
C GLY A 173 -3.62 0.27 -21.51
N THR A 174 -4.70 0.98 -21.80
CA THR A 174 -5.22 1.23 -23.16
C THR A 174 -5.01 2.68 -23.57
N ASP A 175 -5.39 3.63 -22.70
CA ASP A 175 -5.30 5.07 -22.97
C ASP A 175 -4.92 5.85 -21.69
N SER A 176 -5.12 7.17 -21.64
CA SER A 176 -4.79 7.98 -20.45
C SER A 176 -5.82 7.87 -19.31
N THR A 177 -7.08 7.57 -19.64
CA THR A 177 -8.20 7.37 -18.70
C THR A 177 -8.24 5.91 -18.22
N ARG A 178 -8.14 4.97 -19.16
CA ARG A 178 -8.09 3.51 -18.99
C ARG A 178 -6.64 3.03 -18.98
N ASN A 179 -5.94 3.35 -17.91
CA ASN A 179 -4.54 3.00 -17.70
C ASN A 179 -4.34 1.94 -16.61
N ALA A 180 -5.34 1.09 -16.38
CA ALA A 180 -5.39 -0.01 -15.41
C ALA A 180 -5.28 0.35 -13.92
N VAL A 181 -4.55 1.40 -13.55
CA VAL A 181 -4.14 1.67 -12.17
C VAL A 181 -4.04 3.16 -11.84
N HIS A 182 -4.36 3.50 -10.60
CA HIS A 182 -4.20 4.82 -10.00
C HIS A 182 -3.34 4.75 -8.74
N GLY A 183 -2.58 5.80 -8.50
CA GLY A 183 -1.80 6.00 -7.28
C GLY A 183 -1.99 7.41 -6.76
N ALA A 184 -2.04 7.53 -5.44
CA ALA A 184 -2.10 8.83 -4.79
C ALA A 184 -0.89 9.69 -5.19
N ASP A 185 -1.14 10.98 -5.40
CA ASP A 185 -0.15 11.98 -5.73
C ASP A 185 0.56 12.56 -4.50
N SER A 186 0.00 12.36 -3.30
CA SER A 186 0.53 12.82 -2.01
C SER A 186 0.07 11.92 -0.86
N TYR A 187 0.77 12.01 0.28
CA TYR A 187 0.41 11.32 1.52
C TYR A 187 -0.99 11.71 2.04
N ASP A 188 -1.36 12.98 1.94
CA ASP A 188 -2.71 13.45 2.33
C ASP A 188 -3.82 12.90 1.43
N SER A 189 -3.53 12.73 0.13
CA SER A 189 -4.43 12.02 -0.80
C SER A 189 -4.54 10.54 -0.41
N ALA A 190 -3.43 9.88 -0.06
CA ALA A 190 -3.46 8.48 0.37
C ALA A 190 -4.30 8.28 1.65
N ARG A 191 -4.11 9.12 2.68
CA ARG A 191 -4.79 8.98 3.98
C ARG A 191 -6.31 9.14 3.88
N ARG A 192 -6.79 10.12 3.10
CA ARG A 192 -8.23 10.36 2.90
C ARG A 192 -8.92 9.20 2.18
N VAL A 193 -8.20 8.57 1.26
CA VAL A 193 -8.78 7.57 0.35
C VAL A 193 -8.73 6.17 0.94
N VAL A 194 -7.69 5.84 1.70
CA VAL A 194 -7.64 4.60 2.49
C VAL A 194 -8.87 4.53 3.41
N THR A 195 -9.21 5.62 4.12
CA THR A 195 -10.45 5.69 4.91
C THR A 195 -11.70 5.56 4.03
N TYR A 196 -11.74 6.24 2.88
CA TYR A 196 -12.89 6.19 1.98
C TYR A 196 -13.21 4.78 1.49
N PHE A 197 -12.22 4.01 1.03
CA PHE A 197 -12.47 2.67 0.48
C PHE A 197 -12.56 1.58 1.53
N ILE A 198 -11.97 1.76 2.72
CA ILE A 198 -11.96 0.72 3.75
C ILE A 198 -13.22 0.73 4.60
N PHE A 199 -13.88 1.88 4.76
CA PHE A 199 -15.11 2.00 5.57
C PHE A 199 -16.43 2.07 4.76
N ILE A 200 -16.38 1.98 3.42
CA ILE A 200 -17.56 1.74 2.56
C ILE A 200 -17.65 0.26 2.25
#